data_AF-A0A2X0TSG2-F1
#
_entry.id   AF-A0A2X0TSG2-F1
#
_cell.length_a   1.000
_cell.length_b   1.000
_cell.length_c   1.000
_cell.angle_alpha   90.00
_cell.angle_beta   90.00
_cell.angle_gamma   90.00
#
_symmetry.space_group_name_H-M   'P 1'
#
loop_
_entity.id
_entity.type
_entity.pdbx_description
1 polymer ?
#
loop_
_entity_poly.entity_id
_entity_poly.type
_entity_poly.pdbx_seq_one_letter_code
_entity_poly.pdbx_strand_id
1 'polypeptide(L)'
;MSEERMTERSNQLKEKIIGLFSCGTIVEQLNLVDTLQHLSVDHHFHEKIDSTLRSAHAGEFNSSSLHHVVLRFRILRQQGFWVSPGIH
;
A
#
# COMPACT_ATOMS: atom_id res chain seq x y z
N MET A 1 -13.13 -15.51 28.16
CA MET A 1 -13.12 -16.29 26.90
C MET A 1 -13.52 -15.48 25.65
N SER A 2 -13.54 -14.14 25.66
CA SER A 2 -13.95 -13.33 24.50
C SER A 2 -12.78 -12.54 23.87
N GLU A 3 -11.97 -11.84 24.69
CA GLU A 3 -10.87 -10.99 24.20
C GLU A 3 -9.75 -11.78 23.51
N GLU A 4 -9.33 -12.90 24.08
CA GLU A 4 -8.26 -13.74 23.54
C GLU A 4 -8.59 -14.25 22.12
N ARG A 5 -9.87 -14.56 21.85
CA ARG A 5 -10.34 -14.96 20.52
C ARG A 5 -10.38 -13.79 19.53
N MET A 6 -10.69 -12.58 19.98
CA MET A 6 -10.68 -11.38 19.14
C MET A 6 -9.26 -10.98 18.75
N THR A 7 -8.32 -11.08 19.69
CA THR A 7 -6.89 -10.85 19.46
C THR A 7 -6.32 -11.87 18.48
N GLU A 8 -6.62 -13.16 18.67
CA GLU A 8 -6.17 -14.22 17.76
C GLU A 8 -6.65 -13.98 16.32
N ARG A 9 -7.94 -13.65 16.14
CA ARG A 9 -8.48 -13.33 14.82
C ARG A 9 -7.83 -12.09 14.20
N SER A 10 -7.53 -11.07 15.02
CA SER A 10 -6.84 -9.86 14.57
C SER A 10 -5.44 -10.20 14.04
N ASN A 11 -4.68 -11.02 14.76
CA ASN A 11 -3.35 -11.46 14.35
C ASN A 11 -3.40 -12.25 13.04
N GLN A 12 -4.33 -13.19 12.90
CA GLN A 12 -4.51 -13.93 11.65
C GLN A 12 -4.83 -13.03 10.45
N LEU A 13 -5.59 -11.96 10.67
CA LEU A 13 -5.90 -11.01 9.59
C LEU A 13 -4.67 -10.17 9.22
N LYS A 14 -3.85 -9.76 10.21
CA LYS A 14 -2.59 -9.07 9.96
C LYS A 14 -1.63 -9.92 9.13
N GLU A 15 -1.48 -11.20 9.46
CA GLU A 15 -0.65 -12.12 8.67
C GLU A 15 -1.11 -12.25 7.22
N LYS A 16 -2.42 -12.31 6.98
CA LYS A 16 -2.97 -12.32 5.61
C LYS A 16 -2.60 -11.04 4.84
N ILE A 17 -2.69 -9.88 5.49
CA ILE A 17 -2.32 -8.60 4.89
C ILE A 17 -0.82 -8.58 4.55
N ILE A 18 0.04 -9.07 5.44
CA ILE A 18 1.49 -9.20 5.20
C ILE A 18 1.77 -10.12 3.99
N GLY A 19 1.03 -11.21 3.87
CA GLY A 19 1.09 -12.11 2.71
C GLY A 19 0.73 -11.42 1.39
N LEU A 20 -0.33 -10.60 1.38
CA LEU A 20 -0.74 -9.84 0.19
C LEU A 20 0.35 -8.86 -0.27
N PHE A 21 1.02 -8.20 0.67
CA PHE A 21 2.14 -7.33 0.35
C PHE A 21 3.39 -8.06 -0.19
N SER A 22 3.47 -9.38 -0.05
CA SER A 22 4.64 -10.16 -0.47
C SER A 22 4.44 -10.88 -1.80
N CYS A 23 3.19 -11.09 -2.22
CA CYS A 23 2.84 -11.82 -3.45
C CYS A 23 2.23 -10.92 -4.55
N GLY A 24 1.62 -9.78 -4.17
CA GLY A 24 0.95 -8.90 -5.13
C GLY A 24 1.89 -8.07 -5.99
N THR A 25 1.41 -7.66 -7.17
CA THR A 25 2.05 -6.64 -8.02
C THR A 25 2.12 -5.28 -7.32
N ILE A 26 3.00 -4.38 -7.76
CA ILE A 26 3.11 -3.02 -7.20
C ILE A 26 1.75 -2.30 -7.18
N VAL A 27 0.91 -2.50 -8.21
CA VAL A 27 -0.41 -1.89 -8.29
C VAL A 27 -1.36 -2.45 -7.22
N GLU A 28 -1.39 -3.77 -7.05
CA GLU A 28 -2.21 -4.41 -6.01
C GLU A 28 -1.74 -4.01 -4.61
N GLN A 29 -0.44 -3.91 -4.39
CA GLN A 29 0.13 -3.41 -3.15
C GLN A 29 -0.28 -1.96 -2.88
N LEU A 30 -0.25 -1.08 -3.89
CA LEU A 30 -0.71 0.30 -3.75
C LEU A 30 -2.21 0.41 -3.44
N ASN A 31 -3.04 -0.42 -4.07
CA ASN A 31 -4.46 -0.52 -3.73
C ASN A 31 -4.67 -1.00 -2.28
N LEU A 32 -3.83 -1.93 -1.83
CA LEU A 32 -3.83 -2.39 -0.43
C LEU A 32 -3.45 -1.24 0.52
N VAL A 33 -2.42 -0.46 0.20
CA VAL A 33 -2.06 0.75 0.97
C VAL A 33 -3.24 1.71 1.05
N ASP A 34 -3.88 2.01 -0.08
CA ASP A 34 -5.05 2.90 -0.15
C ASP A 34 -6.19 2.42 0.75
N THR A 35 -6.47 1.11 0.71
CA THR A 35 -7.49 0.47 1.53
C THR A 35 -7.15 0.56 3.02
N LEU A 36 -5.90 0.28 3.39
CA LEU A 36 -5.46 0.33 4.79
C LEU A 36 -5.51 1.75 5.37
N GLN A 37 -5.16 2.76 4.56
CA GLN A 37 -5.26 4.17 4.94
C GLN A 37 -6.72 4.60 5.12
N HIS A 38 -7.61 4.21 4.20
CA HIS A 38 -9.04 4.51 4.31
C HIS A 38 -9.68 3.86 5.54
N LEU A 39 -9.18 2.68 5.94
CA LEU A 39 -9.59 1.99 7.16
C LEU A 39 -8.86 2.50 8.43
N SER A 40 -7.91 3.44 8.31
CA SER A 40 -7.10 3.99 9.42
C SER A 40 -6.32 2.93 10.22
N VAL A 41 -5.92 1.84 9.57
CA VAL A 41 -5.13 0.74 10.16
C VAL A 41 -3.74 0.61 9.56
N ASP A 42 -3.36 1.55 8.69
CA ASP A 42 -2.07 1.64 8.02
C ASP A 42 -0.89 1.71 9.00
N HIS A 43 -1.09 2.30 10.17
CA HIS A 43 -0.08 2.38 11.23
C HIS A 43 0.46 1.01 11.70
N HIS A 44 -0.29 -0.08 11.51
CA HIS A 44 0.18 -1.43 11.82
C HIS A 44 1.16 -2.01 10.79
N PHE A 45 1.27 -1.38 9.62
CA PHE A 45 2.01 -1.91 8.46
C PHE A 45 3.03 -0.91 7.91
N HIS A 46 3.42 0.09 8.70
CA HIS A 46 4.24 1.22 8.26
C HIS A 46 5.50 0.79 7.47
N GLU A 47 6.25 -0.18 7.98
CA GLU A 47 7.47 -0.69 7.30
C GLU A 47 7.17 -1.28 5.91
N LYS A 48 6.07 -2.02 5.79
CA LYS A 48 5.69 -2.67 4.53
C LYS A 48 5.16 -1.65 3.53
N ILE A 49 4.37 -0.68 4.01
CA ILE A 49 3.89 0.46 3.23
C ILE A 49 5.09 1.22 2.68
N ASP A 50 6.05 1.62 3.53
CA ASP A 50 7.26 2.33 3.11
C ASP A 50 8.06 1.57 2.06
N SER A 51 8.24 0.25 2.25
CA SER A 51 8.91 -0.59 1.27
C SER A 51 8.17 -0.63 -0.07
N THR A 52 6.85 -0.74 -0.07
CA THR A 52 6.02 -0.69 -1.29
C THR A 52 6.14 0.67 -1.96
N LEU A 53 6.10 1.77 -1.20
CA LEU A 53 6.23 3.13 -1.74
C LEU A 53 7.59 3.37 -2.40
N ARG A 54 8.68 2.90 -1.79
CA ARG A 54 10.03 3.00 -2.37
C ARG A 54 10.13 2.21 -3.68
N SER A 55 9.61 0.99 -3.72
CA SER A 55 9.55 0.18 -4.94
C SER A 55 8.68 0.86 -6.01
N ALA A 56 7.55 1.44 -5.59
CA ALA A 56 6.68 2.24 -6.43
C ALA A 56 7.27 3.63 -6.76
N HIS A 57 8.36 4.08 -6.17
CA HIS A 57 9.04 5.30 -6.60
C HIS A 57 10.11 4.99 -7.64
N ALA A 58 10.85 3.89 -7.42
CA ALA A 58 11.94 3.45 -8.28
C ALA A 58 11.48 2.85 -9.62
N GLY A 59 10.30 2.24 -9.69
CA GLY A 59 9.80 1.66 -10.94
C GLY A 59 9.39 2.70 -11.99
N GLU A 60 9.35 2.32 -13.26
CA GLU A 60 8.81 3.19 -14.31
C GLU A 60 7.28 3.27 -14.25
N PHE A 61 6.69 4.41 -14.63
CA PHE A 61 5.24 4.64 -14.68
C PHE A 61 4.60 4.06 -15.96
N ASN A 62 5.12 2.94 -16.47
CA ASN A 62 4.73 2.36 -17.76
C ASN A 62 3.44 1.54 -17.65
N SER A 63 2.41 2.09 -17.01
CA SER A 63 1.08 1.47 -17.03
C SER A 63 0.23 2.12 -18.11
N SER A 64 -0.39 1.28 -18.96
CA SER A 64 -1.41 1.70 -19.91
C SER A 64 -2.72 2.16 -19.23
N SER A 65 -2.87 1.87 -17.93
CA SER A 65 -4.03 2.25 -17.14
C SER A 65 -3.82 3.61 -16.47
N LEU A 66 -4.61 4.60 -16.87
CA LEU A 66 -4.66 5.92 -16.22
C LEU A 66 -4.95 5.79 -14.71
N HIS A 67 -5.82 4.84 -14.34
CA HIS A 67 -6.14 4.59 -12.94
C HIS A 67 -4.89 4.22 -12.13
N HIS A 68 -4.01 3.37 -12.67
CA HIS A 68 -2.78 2.96 -11.96
C HIS A 68 -1.79 4.11 -11.83
N VAL A 69 -1.63 4.92 -12.89
CA VAL A 69 -0.75 6.10 -12.87
C VAL A 69 -1.25 7.12 -11.84
N VAL A 70 -2.55 7.42 -11.84
CA VAL A 70 -3.17 8.36 -10.90
C VAL A 70 -3.07 7.88 -9.45
N LEU A 71 -3.39 6.60 -9.19
CA LEU A 71 -3.30 6.01 -7.86
C LEU A 71 -1.88 6.11 -7.30
N ARG A 72 -0.89 5.69 -8.11
CA ARG A 72 0.52 5.73 -7.72
C ARG A 72 1.00 7.16 -7.47
N PHE A 73 0.65 8.09 -8.35
CA PHE A 73 0.98 9.51 -8.17
C PHE A 73 0.38 10.07 -6.88
N ARG A 74 -0.92 9.82 -6.63
CA ARG A 74 -1.62 10.27 -5.43
C ARG A 74 -0.96 9.76 -4.16
N ILE A 75 -0.74 8.45 -4.06
CA ILE A 75 -0.20 7.80 -2.87
C ILE A 75 1.23 8.29 -2.59
N LEU A 76 2.10 8.35 -3.61
CA LEU A 76 3.47 8.84 -3.45
C LEU A 76 3.51 10.28 -2.92
N ARG A 77 2.69 11.17 -3.51
CA ARG A 77 2.60 12.58 -3.08
C ARG A 77 2.08 12.73 -1.65
N GLN A 78 1.06 11.96 -1.28
CA GLN A 78 0.52 11.95 0.09
C GLN A 78 1.56 11.54 1.13
N GLN A 79 2.50 10.67 0.74
CA GLN A 79 3.56 10.15 1.59
C GLN A 79 4.85 10.99 1.48
N GLY A 80 4.79 12.15 0.84
CA GLY A 80 5.92 13.09 0.75
C GLY A 80 6.98 12.75 -0.31
N PHE A 81 6.76 11.73 -1.15
CA PHE A 81 7.67 11.43 -2.24
C PHE A 81 7.53 12.47 -3.36
N TRP A 82 8.68 12.95 -3.84
CA TRP A 82 8.72 13.81 -5.02
C TRP A 82 8.43 12.97 -6.28
N VAL A 83 7.38 13.35 -7.00
CA VAL A 83 7.03 12.77 -8.30
C VAL A 83 6.89 13.91 -9.30
N SER A 84 7.58 13.79 -10.44
CA SER A 84 7.46 14.76 -11.52
C SER A 84 6.02 14.79 -12.04
N PRO A 85 5.40 15.96 -12.24
CA PRO A 85 4.04 16.06 -12.78
C PRO A 85 3.97 15.68 -14.28
N GLY A 86 5.08 15.28 -14.91
CA GLY A 86 5.10 14.86 -16.30
C GLY A 86 4.83 15.99 -17.29
N ILE A 87 5.01 17.25 -16.88
CA ILE A 87 4.88 18.41 -17.76
C ILE A 87 6.16 18.50 -18.62
N HIS A 88 6.07 17.98 -19.84
CA HIS A 88 6.93 18.36 -20.96
C HIS A 88 6.04 18.76 -22.13
#